data_AF-A0A2W4MA24-F1
#
_entry.id   AF-A0A2W4MA24-F1
#
_cell.length_a   1.000
_cell.length_b   1.000
_cell.length_c   1.000
_cell.angle_alpha   90.00
_cell.angle_beta   90.00
_cell.angle_gamma   90.00
#
_symmetry.space_group_name_H-M   'P 1'
#
loop_
_entity.id
_entity.type
_entity.pdbx_description
1 polymer ?
#
loop_
_entity_poly.entity_id
_entity_poly.type
_entity_poly.pdbx_seq_one_letter_code
_entity_poly.pdbx_strand_id
1 'polypeptide(L)'
;MAAIVAFAVGIGSIIGGVFGAWYTWDQAARQNITTPEDAPIPNTPVRGPLSMWAQSDIITHHQLDRTGGLYYSEMPRLVPQLDENGQPVLDENGEQVMVPNEARASWLDATTLTTALNLGIISYALSAFAMAVGVTLTLVGYVFLRIRRRAVLL
;
A
#
# COMPACT_ATOMS: atom_id res chain seq x y z
N MET A 1 -21.44 -24.13 -25.08
CA MET A 1 -21.10 -24.08 -23.64
C MET A 1 -20.11 -22.96 -23.31
N ALA A 2 -19.02 -22.79 -24.07
CA ALA A 2 -18.01 -21.75 -23.84
C ALA A 2 -18.55 -20.32 -23.62
N ALA A 3 -19.54 -19.87 -24.41
CA ALA A 3 -20.11 -18.53 -24.26
C ALA A 3 -20.85 -18.28 -22.92
N ILE A 4 -21.51 -19.31 -22.38
CA ILE A 4 -22.17 -19.24 -21.07
C ILE A 4 -21.11 -19.17 -19.96
N VAL A 5 -20.06 -19.99 -20.08
CA VAL A 5 -18.95 -20.01 -19.12
C VAL A 5 -18.24 -18.65 -19.11
N ALA A 6 -17.87 -18.12 -20.28
CA ALA A 6 -17.21 -16.81 -20.38
C ALA A 6 -18.07 -15.69 -19.76
N PHE A 7 -19.38 -15.70 -20.02
CA PHE A 7 -20.30 -14.72 -19.45
C PHE A 7 -20.38 -14.82 -17.92
N ALA A 8 -20.50 -16.04 -17.39
CA ALA A 8 -20.58 -16.29 -15.95
C ALA A 8 -19.27 -15.93 -15.22
N VAL A 9 -18.12 -16.33 -15.77
CA VAL A 9 -16.79 -15.98 -15.22
C VAL A 9 -16.58 -14.47 -15.28
N GLY A 10 -17.00 -13.82 -16.36
CA GLY A 10 -16.92 -12.36 -16.48
C GLY A 10 -17.67 -11.63 -15.37
N ILE A 11 -18.93 -12.02 -15.12
CA ILE A 11 -19.73 -11.44 -14.04
C ILE A 11 -19.09 -11.73 -12.67
N GLY A 12 -18.64 -12.96 -12.45
CA GLY A 12 -17.97 -13.34 -11.20
C GLY A 12 -16.71 -12.50 -10.94
N SER A 13 -15.91 -12.23 -11.97
CA SER A 13 -14.71 -11.41 -11.86
C SER A 13 -15.02 -9.94 -11.57
N ILE A 14 -16.11 -9.38 -12.13
CA ILE A 14 -16.57 -8.03 -11.80
C ILE A 14 -16.98 -7.95 -10.33
N ILE A 15 -17.79 -8.90 -9.86
CA ILE A 15 -18.22 -8.96 -8.45
C ILE A 15 -17.01 -9.07 -7.53
N GLY A 16 -16.06 -9.96 -7.85
CA GLY A 16 -14.83 -10.14 -7.09
C GLY A 16 -13.99 -8.86 -7.04
N GLY A 17 -13.83 -8.17 -8.16
CA GLY A 17 -13.10 -6.89 -8.21
C GLY A 17 -13.78 -5.77 -7.43
N VAL A 18 -15.10 -5.62 -7.52
CA VAL A 18 -15.86 -4.63 -6.72
C VAL A 18 -15.73 -4.93 -5.23
N PHE A 19 -15.87 -6.20 -4.84
CA PHE A 19 -15.72 -6.63 -3.46
C PHE A 19 -14.29 -6.38 -2.94
N GLY A 20 -13.26 -6.69 -3.73
CA GLY A 20 -11.86 -6.46 -3.37
C GLY A 20 -11.55 -4.97 -3.15
N ALA A 21 -12.07 -4.10 -4.02
CA ALA A 21 -11.92 -2.65 -3.88
C ALA A 21 -12.65 -2.12 -2.64
N TRP A 22 -13.88 -2.58 -2.39
CA TRP A 22 -14.65 -2.22 -1.19
C TRP A 22 -13.96 -2.70 0.09
N TYR A 23 -13.49 -3.94 0.12
CA TYR A 23 -12.81 -4.51 1.28
C TYR A 23 -11.54 -3.73 1.62
N THR A 24 -10.73 -3.40 0.61
CA THR A 24 -9.53 -2.57 0.79
C THR A 24 -9.88 -1.20 1.35
N TRP A 25 -10.94 -0.57 0.83
CA TRP A 25 -11.43 0.72 1.31
C TRP A 25 -11.88 0.65 2.77
N ASP A 26 -12.66 -0.38 3.12
CA ASP A 26 -13.19 -0.57 4.47
C ASP A 26 -12.06 -0.80 5.49
N GLN A 27 -11.07 -1.63 5.14
CA GLN A 27 -9.89 -1.85 5.99
C GLN A 27 -9.11 -0.54 6.22
N ALA A 28 -8.90 0.24 5.16
CA ALA A 28 -8.21 1.52 5.26
C ALA A 28 -9.03 2.56 6.06
N ALA A 29 -10.34 2.59 5.87
CA ALA A 29 -11.24 3.50 6.58
C ALA A 29 -11.26 3.26 8.09
N ARG A 30 -11.14 1.99 8.53
CA ARG A 30 -11.06 1.62 9.95
C ARG A 30 -9.80 2.13 10.64
N GLN A 31 -8.70 2.32 9.92
CA GLN A 31 -7.46 2.83 10.50
C GLN A 31 -7.50 4.34 10.77
N ASN A 32 -8.48 5.06 10.22
CA ASN A 32 -8.71 6.49 10.44
C ASN A 32 -7.45 7.37 10.28
N ILE A 33 -6.66 7.09 9.24
CA ILE A 33 -5.44 7.84 8.91
C ILE A 33 -5.81 9.00 7.99
N THR A 34 -5.25 10.18 8.27
CA THR A 34 -5.33 11.38 7.41
C THR A 34 -3.92 11.82 7.08
N THR A 35 -3.69 12.23 5.82
CA THR A 35 -2.39 12.72 5.39
C THR A 35 -2.04 14.04 6.09
N PRO A 36 -0.76 14.26 6.46
CA PRO A 36 -0.30 15.51 7.05
C PRO A 36 -0.31 16.66 6.03
N GLU A 37 -0.14 17.90 6.52
CA GLU A 37 -0.24 19.12 5.71
C GLU A 37 0.89 19.29 4.68
N ASP A 38 2.03 18.67 4.94
CA ASP A 38 3.23 18.65 4.10
C ASP A 38 3.29 17.47 3.13
N ALA A 39 2.28 16.59 3.15
CA ALA A 39 2.17 15.52 2.17
C ALA A 39 1.83 16.06 0.76
N PRO A 40 2.20 15.34 -0.31
CA PRO A 40 1.83 15.71 -1.69
C PRO A 40 0.31 15.88 -1.91
N ILE A 41 -0.50 15.16 -1.13
CA ILE A 41 -1.95 15.30 -1.09
C ILE A 41 -2.33 15.55 0.38
N PRO A 42 -2.47 16.82 0.81
CA PRO A 42 -2.62 17.15 2.22
C PRO A 42 -4.06 16.95 2.74
N ASN A 43 -4.20 16.77 4.05
CA ASN A 43 -5.47 16.77 4.79
C ASN A 43 -6.55 15.84 4.22
N THR A 44 -6.15 14.70 3.66
CA THR A 44 -7.05 13.78 2.97
C THR A 44 -7.07 12.42 3.66
N PRO A 45 -8.25 11.81 3.89
CA PRO A 45 -8.33 10.46 4.44
C PRO A 45 -7.61 9.43 3.55
N VAL A 46 -6.78 8.59 4.16
CA VAL A 46 -5.97 7.58 3.47
C VAL A 46 -6.84 6.36 3.16
N ARG A 47 -7.68 6.49 2.13
CA ARG A 47 -8.68 5.48 1.75
C ARG A 47 -8.65 5.07 0.28
N GLY A 48 -7.89 5.78 -0.54
CA GLY A 48 -7.72 5.47 -1.96
C GLY A 48 -6.25 5.30 -2.34
N PRO A 49 -5.97 4.76 -3.54
CA PRO A 49 -4.60 4.48 -3.97
C PRO A 49 -3.71 5.74 -4.00
N LEU A 50 -4.23 6.88 -4.45
CA LEU A 50 -3.46 8.13 -4.49
C LEU A 50 -3.14 8.67 -3.08
N SER A 51 -4.11 8.62 -2.17
CA SER A 51 -3.88 9.02 -0.77
C SER A 51 -2.95 8.05 -0.02
N MET A 52 -3.01 6.75 -0.33
CA MET A 52 -2.08 5.75 0.20
C MET A 52 -0.65 5.99 -0.28
N TRP A 53 -0.50 6.32 -1.57
CA TRP A 53 0.79 6.71 -2.13
C TRP A 53 1.32 7.97 -1.47
N ALA A 54 0.52 9.04 -1.35
CA ALA A 54 0.94 10.28 -0.71
C ALA A 54 1.36 10.07 0.76
N GLN A 55 0.64 9.21 1.50
CA GLN A 55 1.02 8.84 2.86
C GLN A 55 2.32 8.02 2.90
N SER A 56 2.51 7.08 1.97
CA SER A 56 3.74 6.28 1.91
C SER A 56 4.96 7.15 1.57
N ASP A 57 4.77 8.12 0.69
CA ASP A 57 5.81 9.05 0.24
C ASP A 57 6.25 9.96 1.39
N ILE A 58 5.30 10.61 2.07
CA ILE A 58 5.62 11.52 3.18
C ILE A 58 6.24 10.79 4.38
N ILE A 59 5.82 9.55 4.68
CA ILE A 59 6.50 8.71 5.69
C ILE A 59 7.96 8.50 5.30
N THR A 60 8.22 8.15 4.04
CA THR A 60 9.60 7.91 3.57
C THR A 60 10.44 9.17 3.63
N HIS A 61 9.86 10.31 3.25
CA HIS A 61 10.51 11.62 3.31
C HIS A 61 10.96 11.98 4.73
N HIS A 62 10.05 11.95 5.71
CA HIS A 62 10.40 12.26 7.11
C HIS A 62 11.40 11.28 7.72
N GLN A 63 11.39 10.02 7.29
CA GLN A 63 12.37 9.06 7.76
C GLN A 63 13.76 9.37 7.23
N LEU A 64 13.88 9.70 5.94
CA LEU A 64 15.14 10.16 5.36
C LEU A 64 15.62 11.44 6.04
N ASP A 65 14.75 12.40 6.29
CA ASP A 65 15.12 13.63 7.01
C ASP A 65 15.63 13.32 8.43
N ARG A 66 14.96 12.41 9.14
CA ARG A 66 15.35 11.99 10.50
C ARG A 66 16.68 11.25 10.53
N THR A 67 17.02 10.51 9.46
CA THR A 67 18.24 9.69 9.40
C THR A 67 19.35 10.30 8.56
N GLY A 68 19.23 11.57 8.16
CA GLY A 68 20.25 12.26 7.37
C GLY A 68 20.43 11.67 5.96
N GLY A 69 19.36 11.16 5.37
CA GLY A 69 19.33 10.54 4.05
C GLY A 69 19.73 9.06 4.02
N LEU A 70 19.97 8.45 5.19
CA LEU A 70 20.41 7.05 5.27
C LEU A 70 19.24 6.08 5.43
N TYR A 71 19.24 5.00 4.66
CA TYR A 71 18.32 3.89 4.82
C TYR A 71 18.76 2.94 5.94
N TYR A 72 17.85 2.04 6.34
CA TYR A 72 18.05 1.05 7.41
C TYR A 72 19.39 0.29 7.34
N SER A 73 19.83 -0.11 6.14
CA SER A 73 21.04 -0.88 5.91
C SER A 73 22.33 -0.05 5.99
N GLU A 74 22.21 1.27 5.85
CA GLU A 74 23.33 2.20 5.79
C GLU A 74 23.71 2.72 7.18
N MET A 75 22.88 2.45 8.19
CA MET A 75 23.10 2.88 9.56
C MET A 75 23.73 1.79 10.44
N PRO A 76 24.62 2.18 11.37
CA PRO A 76 25.19 1.25 12.34
C PRO A 76 24.11 0.75 13.30
N ARG A 77 24.31 -0.47 13.82
CA ARG A 77 23.39 -1.09 14.80
C ARG A 77 23.48 -0.43 16.18
N LEU A 78 24.67 0.04 16.53
CA LEU A 78 24.97 0.68 17.81
C LEU A 78 25.48 2.09 17.55
N VAL A 79 25.02 3.03 18.36
CA VAL A 79 25.47 4.43 18.37
C VAL A 79 25.85 4.83 19.80
N PRO A 80 26.77 5.78 19.99
CA PRO A 80 27.06 6.30 21.32
C PRO A 80 25.80 6.90 21.95
N GLN A 81 25.56 6.61 23.21
CA GLN A 81 24.49 7.27 23.97
C GLN A 81 24.84 8.74 24.11
N LEU A 82 23.93 9.62 23.70
CA LEU A 82 24.10 11.06 23.87
C LEU A 82 23.41 11.52 25.15
N ASP A 83 24.05 12.40 25.90
CA ASP A 83 23.46 13.08 27.06
C ASP A 83 22.54 14.25 26.62
N GLU A 84 21.95 14.94 27.59
CA GLU A 84 21.04 16.08 27.36
C GLU A 84 21.72 17.27 26.64
N ASN A 85 23.06 17.29 26.59
CA ASN A 85 23.89 18.29 25.91
C ASN A 85 24.42 17.80 24.55
N GLY A 86 24.05 16.59 24.11
CA GLY A 86 24.50 15.99 22.85
C GLY A 86 25.92 15.42 22.89
N GLN A 87 26.48 15.17 24.07
CA GLN A 87 27.81 14.58 24.25
C GLN A 87 27.71 13.07 24.52
N PRO A 88 28.66 12.24 24.03
CA PRO A 88 28.68 10.81 24.32
C PRO A 88 28.80 10.55 25.82
N VAL A 89 27.86 9.81 26.41
CA VAL A 89 27.93 9.34 27.79
C VAL A 89 29.08 8.34 27.89
N LEU A 90 29.99 8.62 28.81
CA LEU A 90 31.12 7.75 29.13
C LEU A 90 30.77 6.86 30.33
N ASP A 91 31.19 5.60 30.28
CA ASP A 91 31.09 4.68 31.40
C ASP A 91 32.14 4.96 32.49
N GLU A 92 32.13 4.18 33.58
CA GLU A 92 33.10 4.32 34.68
C GLU A 92 34.57 4.15 34.24
N ASN A 93 34.84 3.60 33.05
CA ASN A 93 36.17 3.40 32.49
C ASN A 93 36.57 4.46 31.45
N GLY A 94 35.68 5.42 31.15
CA GLY A 94 35.91 6.46 30.14
C GLY A 94 35.63 6.01 28.69
N GLU A 95 34.98 4.86 28.49
CA GLU A 95 34.56 4.37 27.17
C GLU A 95 33.12 4.82 26.87
N GLN A 96 32.80 5.01 25.58
CA GLN A 96 31.45 5.45 25.17
C GLN A 96 30.44 4.32 25.36
N VAL A 97 29.36 4.59 26.10
CA VAL A 97 28.26 3.63 26.25
C VAL A 97 27.55 3.50 24.92
N MET A 98 27.70 2.36 24.27
CA MET A 98 27.06 2.06 23.00
C MET A 98 25.63 1.56 23.23
N VAL A 99 24.63 2.26 22.69
CA VAL A 99 23.21 1.88 22.76
C VAL A 99 22.68 1.48 21.38
N PRO A 100 21.60 0.68 21.32
CA PRO A 100 20.92 0.39 20.06
C PRO A 100 20.50 1.66 19.33
N ASN A 101 20.71 1.69 18.01
CA ASN A 101 20.35 2.83 17.18
C ASN A 101 18.82 2.92 17.00
N GLU A 102 18.18 3.83 17.74
CA GLU A 102 16.74 4.07 17.66
C GLU A 102 16.30 4.62 16.30
N ALA A 103 17.11 5.47 15.66
CA ALA A 103 16.82 6.00 14.32
C ALA A 103 16.77 4.86 13.29
N ARG A 104 17.70 3.90 13.40
CA ARG A 104 17.65 2.66 12.63
C ARG A 104 16.43 1.80 12.97
N ALA A 105 16.03 1.71 14.23
CA ALA A 105 14.84 0.95 14.62
C ALA A 105 13.55 1.56 14.02
N SER A 106 13.41 2.89 13.99
CA SER A 106 12.23 3.58 13.46
C SER A 106 11.95 3.32 11.98
N TRP A 107 12.98 2.96 11.20
CA TRP A 107 12.80 2.53 9.81
C TRP A 107 12.02 1.23 9.67
N LEU A 108 12.03 0.35 10.67
CA LEU A 108 11.24 -0.89 10.63
C LEU A 108 9.74 -0.57 10.68
N ASP A 109 9.35 0.37 11.54
CA ASP A 109 7.96 0.83 11.64
C ASP A 109 7.53 1.50 10.34
N ALA A 110 8.36 2.41 9.82
CA ALA A 110 8.10 3.08 8.56
C ALA A 110 7.99 2.11 7.38
N THR A 111 8.89 1.12 7.29
CA THR A 111 8.84 0.09 6.25
C THR A 111 7.58 -0.75 6.37
N THR A 112 7.16 -1.08 7.59
CA THR A 112 5.94 -1.86 7.84
C THR A 112 4.71 -1.08 7.38
N LEU A 113 4.60 0.19 7.76
CA LEU A 113 3.51 1.09 7.36
C LEU A 113 3.45 1.29 5.84
N THR A 114 4.58 1.67 5.22
CA THR A 114 4.66 1.89 3.77
C THR A 114 4.40 0.61 2.98
N THR A 115 4.84 -0.55 3.47
CA THR A 115 4.52 -1.84 2.84
C THR A 115 3.02 -2.10 2.87
N ALA A 116 2.35 -1.89 4.01
CA ALA A 116 0.90 -2.06 4.12
C ALA A 116 0.13 -1.11 3.19
N LEU A 117 0.56 0.16 3.08
CA LEU A 117 -0.02 1.14 2.16
C LEU A 117 0.17 0.73 0.69
N ASN A 118 1.38 0.29 0.32
CA ASN A 118 1.68 -0.18 -1.04
C ASN A 118 0.93 -1.47 -1.39
N LEU A 119 0.74 -2.38 -0.45
CA LEU A 119 -0.13 -3.55 -0.61
C LEU A 119 -1.59 -3.13 -0.85
N GLY A 120 -2.07 -2.09 -0.17
CA GLY A 120 -3.38 -1.49 -0.42
C GLY A 120 -3.51 -0.97 -1.86
N ILE A 121 -2.49 -0.26 -2.36
CA ILE A 121 -2.45 0.22 -3.76
C ILE A 121 -2.49 -0.97 -4.73
N ILE A 122 -1.71 -2.01 -4.48
CA ILE A 122 -1.70 -3.23 -5.31
C ILE A 122 -3.07 -3.92 -5.27
N SER A 123 -3.72 -3.98 -4.11
CA SER A 123 -5.07 -4.56 -3.96
C SER A 123 -6.11 -3.82 -4.82
N TYR A 124 -6.04 -2.49 -4.87
CA TYR A 124 -6.87 -1.70 -5.80
C TYR A 124 -6.54 -1.98 -7.26
N ALA A 125 -5.25 -2.08 -7.63
CA ALA A 125 -4.85 -2.38 -8.99
C ALA A 125 -5.34 -3.76 -9.45
N LEU A 126 -5.22 -4.78 -8.58
CA LEU A 126 -5.74 -6.13 -8.84
C LEU A 126 -7.26 -6.14 -8.96
N SER A 127 -7.96 -5.39 -8.11
CA SER A 127 -9.41 -5.23 -8.16
C SER A 127 -9.85 -4.59 -9.49
N ALA A 128 -9.17 -3.53 -9.92
CA ALA A 128 -9.41 -2.87 -11.21
C ALA A 128 -9.15 -3.81 -12.39
N PHE A 129 -8.06 -4.58 -12.34
CA PHE A 129 -7.73 -5.58 -13.36
C PHE A 129 -8.80 -6.68 -13.45
N ALA A 130 -9.23 -7.22 -12.31
CA ALA A 130 -10.30 -8.21 -12.25
C ALA A 130 -11.62 -7.68 -12.84
N MET A 131 -11.96 -6.42 -12.58
CA MET A 131 -13.12 -5.77 -13.20
C MET A 131 -12.95 -5.64 -14.72
N ALA A 132 -11.79 -5.18 -15.20
CA ALA A 132 -11.53 -5.01 -16.63
C ALA A 132 -11.59 -6.33 -17.41
N VAL A 133 -10.96 -7.39 -16.88
CA VAL A 133 -11.04 -8.75 -17.42
C VAL A 133 -12.48 -9.25 -17.38
N GLY A 134 -13.17 -9.02 -16.26
CA GLY A 134 -14.57 -9.40 -16.08
C GLY A 134 -15.49 -8.78 -17.13
N VAL A 135 -15.39 -7.46 -17.33
CA VAL A 135 -16.14 -6.72 -18.37
C VAL A 135 -15.86 -7.30 -19.75
N THR A 136 -14.59 -7.55 -20.08
CA THR A 136 -14.19 -8.11 -21.38
C THR A 136 -14.83 -9.48 -21.61
N LEU A 137 -14.77 -10.38 -20.62
CA LEU A 137 -15.35 -11.73 -20.71
C LEU A 137 -16.89 -11.69 -20.77
N THR A 138 -17.52 -10.81 -20.00
CA THR A 138 -18.98 -10.61 -20.04
C THR A 138 -19.42 -10.12 -21.42
N LEU A 139 -18.71 -9.15 -22.03
CA LEU A 139 -19.03 -8.66 -23.37
C LEU A 139 -18.88 -9.75 -24.43
N VAL A 140 -17.76 -10.49 -24.42
CA VAL A 140 -17.52 -11.60 -25.35
C VAL A 140 -18.59 -12.67 -25.21
N GLY A 141 -18.87 -13.11 -23.98
CA GLY A 141 -19.92 -14.09 -23.70
C GLY A 141 -21.30 -13.61 -24.17
N TYR A 142 -21.62 -12.34 -23.93
CA TYR A 142 -22.88 -11.73 -24.36
C TYR A 142 -23.04 -11.73 -25.89
N VAL A 143 -22.01 -11.32 -26.63
CA VAL A 143 -22.04 -11.28 -28.11
C VAL A 143 -22.29 -12.67 -28.69
N PHE A 144 -21.56 -13.69 -28.23
CA PHE A 144 -21.76 -15.07 -28.70
C PHE A 144 -23.15 -15.61 -28.35
N LEU A 145 -23.67 -15.32 -27.17
CA LEU A 145 -25.03 -15.72 -26.78
C LEU A 145 -26.10 -15.05 -27.66
N ARG A 146 -25.88 -13.78 -28.04
CA ARG A 146 -26.81 -13.04 -28.91
C ARG A 146 -26.81 -13.57 -30.34
N ILE A 147 -25.65 -13.92 -30.89
CA ILE A 147 -25.55 -14.56 -32.21
C ILE A 147 -26.24 -15.93 -32.21
N ARG A 148 -25.99 -16.77 -31.19
CA ARG A 148 -26.62 -18.09 -31.07
C ARG A 148 -28.15 -18.00 -31.05
N ARG A 149 -28.72 -17.05 -30.29
CA ARG A 149 -30.18 -16.86 -30.25
C ARG A 149 -30.76 -16.51 -31.62
N ARG A 150 -30.06 -15.69 -32.42
CA ARG A 150 -30.52 -15.34 -33.77
C ARG A 150 -30.41 -16.52 -34.75
N ALA A 151 -29.36 -17.33 -34.65
CA ALA A 151 -29.18 -18.49 -35.52
C ALA A 151 -30.19 -19.63 -35.26
N VAL A 152 -30.77 -19.72 -34.06
CA VAL A 152 -31.78 -20.74 -33.71
C VAL A 152 -33.20 -20.33 -34.13
N LEU A 153 -33.42 -19.05 -34.46
CA LEU A 153 -34.74 -18.51 -34.85
C LEU A 153 -34.95 -18.43 -36.38
N LEU A 154 -33.93 -18.78 -37.18
CA LEU A 154 -33.96 -18.90 -38.63
C LEU A 154 -33.98 -20.38 -39.02
#